data_AF-A0A4Q5A342-F1
#
_entry.id   AF-A0A4Q5A342-F1
#
_cell.length_a   1.000
_cell.length_b   1.000
_cell.length_c   1.000
_cell.angle_alpha   90.00
_cell.angle_beta   90.00
_cell.angle_gamma   90.00
#
_symmetry.space_group_name_H-M   'P 1'
#
loop_
_entity.id
_entity.type
_entity.pdbx_description
1 polymer ?
#
loop_
_entity_poly.entity_id
_entity_poly.type
_entity_poly.pdbx_seq_one_letter_code
_entity_poly.pdbx_strand_id
1 'polypeptide(L)'
;MIISKTLAEANDLSVGDTFKVADITDDTTTYTFTIVGIYSNSAENTMPMGGPMASTANDPANAIYTSVSPLDALGLTSGKTIEVTDARGDTREMQVAQLSYTYVFDGKAQYDRFVKDVRTADAYTVSSADVQPYEASLVPLNNLAKFAKTLLVVVLYVGAVVLVVLTVFNIRERKYEIGVLTAIWRQSTATGTAAATSV
;
A
#
# COMPACT_ATOMS: atom_id res chain seq x y z
N MET A 1 12.71 -17.42 -22.92
CA MET A 1 12.52 -15.96 -23.08
C MET A 1 11.05 -15.66 -23.27
N ILE A 2 10.51 -14.63 -22.63
CA ILE A 2 9.14 -14.16 -22.81
C ILE A 2 9.19 -12.76 -23.41
N ILE A 3 8.38 -12.49 -24.42
CA ILE A 3 8.30 -11.21 -25.13
C ILE A 3 6.93 -10.56 -24.97
N SER A 4 6.84 -9.25 -25.17
CA SER A 4 5.57 -8.53 -25.16
C SER A 4 4.67 -8.99 -26.32
N LYS A 5 3.36 -8.88 -26.13
CA LYS A 5 2.38 -9.18 -27.18
C LYS A 5 2.55 -8.26 -28.38
N THR A 6 2.79 -6.97 -28.15
CA THR A 6 3.01 -5.98 -29.21
C THR A 6 4.23 -6.31 -30.06
N LEU A 7 5.35 -6.73 -29.44
CA LEU A 7 6.56 -7.12 -30.17
C LEU A 7 6.34 -8.39 -30.99
N ALA A 8 5.60 -9.35 -30.42
CA ALA A 8 5.26 -10.60 -31.09
C ALA A 8 4.40 -10.35 -32.33
N GLU A 9 3.32 -9.57 -32.19
CA GLU A 9 2.41 -9.24 -33.29
C GLU A 9 3.09 -8.40 -34.38
N ALA A 10 3.95 -7.45 -33.99
CA ALA A 10 4.66 -6.60 -34.96
C ALA A 10 5.68 -7.36 -35.82
N ASN A 11 6.16 -8.52 -35.36
CA ASN A 11 7.17 -9.33 -36.04
C ASN A 11 6.65 -10.71 -36.47
N ASP A 12 5.33 -10.95 -36.40
CA ASP A 12 4.68 -12.23 -36.71
C ASP A 12 5.28 -13.43 -35.93
N LEU A 13 5.69 -13.21 -34.67
CA LEU A 13 6.33 -14.22 -33.82
C LEU A 13 5.32 -14.96 -32.94
N SER A 14 5.52 -16.26 -32.80
CA SER A 14 4.73 -17.17 -31.97
C SER A 14 5.59 -17.90 -30.93
N VAL A 15 4.93 -18.53 -29.94
CA VAL A 15 5.61 -19.41 -28.98
C VAL A 15 6.23 -20.59 -29.73
N GLY A 16 7.51 -20.85 -29.48
CA GLY A 16 8.32 -21.84 -30.20
C GLY A 16 9.24 -21.22 -31.26
N ASP A 17 8.98 -19.99 -31.70
CA ASP A 17 9.84 -19.31 -32.67
C ASP A 17 11.16 -18.85 -32.05
N THR A 18 12.13 -18.61 -32.91
CA THR A 18 13.46 -18.11 -32.52
C THR A 18 13.62 -16.65 -32.86
N PHE A 19 14.25 -15.90 -31.96
CA PHE A 19 14.53 -14.48 -32.08
C PHE A 19 16.02 -14.23 -31.86
N LYS A 20 16.61 -13.29 -32.62
CA LYS A 20 18.03 -12.95 -32.51
C LYS A 20 18.19 -11.62 -31.79
N VAL A 21 19.09 -11.57 -30.81
CA VAL A 21 19.47 -10.38 -30.07
C VAL A 21 20.96 -10.13 -30.29
N ALA A 22 21.32 -8.92 -30.71
CA ALA A 22 22.71 -8.51 -30.85
C ALA A 22 23.34 -8.18 -29.49
N ASP A 23 24.66 -8.33 -29.38
CA ASP A 23 25.42 -7.86 -28.24
C ASP A 23 25.35 -6.33 -28.15
N ILE A 24 25.36 -5.79 -26.93
CA ILE A 24 25.24 -4.35 -26.72
C ILE A 24 26.51 -3.58 -27.17
N THR A 25 27.64 -4.29 -27.23
CA THR A 25 28.96 -3.74 -27.60
C THR A 25 29.41 -4.13 -29.00
N ASP A 26 28.77 -5.10 -29.64
CA ASP A 26 29.14 -5.61 -30.96
C ASP A 26 27.89 -6.11 -31.71
N ASP A 27 27.46 -5.36 -32.72
CA ASP A 27 26.27 -5.69 -33.53
C ASP A 27 26.46 -6.94 -34.42
N THR A 28 27.70 -7.39 -34.60
CA THR A 28 28.02 -8.59 -35.39
C THR A 28 27.84 -9.88 -34.59
N THR A 29 27.94 -9.78 -33.26
CA THR A 29 27.73 -10.91 -32.35
C THR A 29 26.24 -11.00 -32.01
N THR A 30 25.58 -12.08 -32.47
CA THR A 30 24.14 -12.29 -32.23
C THR A 30 23.88 -13.59 -31.49
N TYR A 31 22.93 -13.54 -30.55
CA TYR A 31 22.49 -14.67 -29.74
C TYR A 31 21.06 -15.04 -30.14
N THR A 32 20.83 -16.33 -30.38
CA THR A 32 19.51 -16.84 -30.77
C THR A 32 18.79 -17.39 -29.55
N PHE A 33 17.58 -16.92 -29.31
CA PHE A 33 16.73 -17.31 -28.19
C PHE A 33 15.40 -17.88 -28.68
N THR A 34 14.90 -18.90 -28.00
CA THR A 34 13.56 -19.44 -28.25
C THR A 34 12.52 -18.75 -27.37
N ILE A 35 11.42 -18.36 -27.99
CA ILE A 35 10.27 -17.75 -27.32
C ILE A 35 9.49 -18.86 -26.62
N VAL A 36 9.41 -18.78 -25.29
CA VAL A 36 8.67 -19.76 -24.46
C VAL A 36 7.33 -19.21 -23.98
N GLY A 37 7.07 -17.92 -24.19
CA GLY A 37 5.82 -17.28 -23.82
C GLY A 37 5.70 -15.89 -24.40
N ILE A 38 4.47 -15.41 -24.48
CA ILE A 38 4.13 -14.04 -24.84
C ILE A 38 3.32 -13.47 -23.67
N TYR A 39 3.76 -12.36 -23.10
CA TYR A 39 3.04 -11.68 -22.03
C TYR A 39 2.27 -10.48 -22.58
N SER A 40 1.21 -10.09 -21.89
CA SER A 40 0.52 -8.83 -22.15
C SER A 40 0.59 -7.97 -20.90
N ASN A 41 0.92 -6.70 -21.07
CA ASN A 41 0.99 -5.72 -20.00
C ASN A 41 -0.12 -4.69 -20.22
N SER A 42 -0.93 -4.44 -19.19
CA SER A 42 -2.05 -3.49 -19.25
C SER A 42 -1.61 -2.04 -19.53
N ALA A 43 -0.33 -1.72 -19.36
CA ALA A 43 0.27 -0.44 -19.72
C ALA A 43 0.77 -0.36 -21.19
N GLU A 44 0.75 -1.46 -21.96
CA GLU A 44 1.13 -1.46 -23.39
C GLU A 44 0.21 -0.56 -24.23
N ASN A 45 -1.03 -0.35 -23.78
CA ASN A 45 -2.01 0.50 -24.46
C ASN A 45 -1.89 1.99 -24.14
N THR A 46 -1.04 2.38 -23.18
CA THR A 46 -0.69 3.79 -22.98
C THR A 46 0.52 4.08 -23.84
N MET A 47 0.30 4.74 -25.00
CA MET A 47 1.38 5.26 -25.82
C MET A 47 2.44 5.92 -24.93
N PRO A 48 3.75 5.76 -25.21
CA PRO A 48 4.79 6.48 -24.48
C PRO A 48 4.41 7.95 -24.43
N MET A 49 4.09 8.45 -23.23
CA MET A 49 3.78 9.85 -22.98
C MET A 49 5.09 10.64 -23.01
N GLY A 50 5.70 10.70 -24.19
CA GLY A 50 6.91 11.46 -24.43
C GLY A 50 7.01 11.68 -25.93
N GLY A 51 7.12 12.94 -26.33
CA GLY A 51 7.23 13.35 -27.72
C GLY A 51 8.49 12.80 -28.41
N PRO A 52 8.96 13.42 -29.51
CA PRO A 52 10.08 12.91 -30.34
C PRO A 52 11.45 12.75 -29.64
N MET A 53 11.52 12.91 -28.32
CA MET A 53 12.69 12.71 -27.44
C MET A 53 12.52 11.55 -26.45
N ALA A 54 11.40 10.81 -26.48
CA ALA A 54 11.23 9.63 -25.65
C ALA A 54 12.14 8.50 -26.14
N SER A 55 13.05 8.04 -25.29
CA SER A 55 13.91 6.91 -25.60
C SER A 55 13.06 5.64 -25.75
N THR A 56 13.14 4.99 -26.91
CA THR A 56 12.51 3.70 -27.20
C THR A 56 13.00 2.57 -26.29
N ALA A 57 14.10 2.79 -25.56
CA ALA A 57 14.64 1.85 -24.58
C ALA A 57 13.72 1.65 -23.37
N ASN A 58 12.83 2.61 -23.07
CA ASN A 58 11.87 2.51 -21.97
C ASN A 58 10.46 2.10 -22.45
N ASP A 59 10.32 1.71 -23.73
CA ASP A 59 9.03 1.32 -24.26
C ASP A 59 8.64 -0.08 -23.71
N PRO A 60 7.54 -0.20 -22.94
CA PRO A 60 7.07 -1.49 -22.45
C PRO A 60 6.74 -2.48 -23.58
N ALA A 61 6.44 -1.98 -24.78
CA ALA A 61 6.24 -2.80 -25.97
C ALA A 61 7.53 -3.48 -26.45
N ASN A 62 8.72 -2.94 -26.13
CA ASN A 62 10.01 -3.51 -26.54
C ASN A 62 10.72 -4.29 -25.42
N ALA A 63 10.05 -4.54 -24.29
CA ALA A 63 10.65 -5.26 -23.17
C ALA A 63 10.74 -6.77 -23.41
N ILE A 64 11.90 -7.35 -23.09
CA ILE A 64 12.20 -8.77 -23.18
C ILE A 64 12.54 -9.29 -21.79
N TYR A 65 11.89 -10.37 -21.37
CA TYR A 65 12.18 -11.04 -20.09
C TYR A 65 12.87 -12.38 -20.33
N THR A 66 14.01 -12.55 -19.67
CA THR A 66 14.79 -13.79 -19.73
C THR A 66 15.43 -14.10 -18.38
N SER A 67 15.99 -15.29 -18.24
CA SER A 67 16.71 -15.65 -17.02
C SER A 67 18.06 -14.94 -16.95
N VAL A 68 18.66 -14.90 -15.76
CA VAL A 68 19.91 -14.18 -15.50
C VAL A 68 21.09 -14.73 -16.31
N SER A 69 21.11 -16.05 -16.59
CA SER A 69 22.22 -16.68 -17.32
C SER A 69 22.37 -16.16 -18.78
N PRO A 70 21.30 -16.05 -19.58
CA PRO A 70 21.31 -15.32 -20.85
C PRO A 70 21.78 -13.87 -20.77
N LEU A 71 21.44 -13.14 -19.69
CA LEU A 71 21.88 -11.74 -19.52
C LEU A 71 23.39 -11.66 -19.33
N ASP A 72 23.96 -12.58 -18.55
CA ASP A 72 25.41 -12.71 -18.37
C ASP A 72 26.12 -13.04 -19.70
N ALA A 73 25.54 -13.95 -20.49
CA ALA A 73 26.04 -14.27 -21.83
C ALA A 73 25.99 -13.08 -22.81
N LEU A 74 25.02 -12.18 -22.64
CA LEU A 74 24.90 -10.91 -23.39
C LEU A 74 25.81 -9.80 -22.82
N GLY A 75 26.63 -10.11 -21.81
CA GLY A 75 27.47 -9.13 -21.13
C GLY A 75 26.69 -8.08 -20.33
N LEU A 76 25.40 -8.31 -20.04
CA LEU A 76 24.52 -7.41 -19.29
C LEU A 76 24.69 -7.64 -17.78
N THR A 77 25.90 -7.37 -17.27
CA THR A 77 26.24 -7.52 -15.85
C THR A 77 26.37 -6.16 -15.17
N SER A 78 26.06 -6.08 -13.86
CA SER A 78 26.10 -4.80 -13.12
C SER A 78 27.50 -4.21 -12.93
N GLY A 79 28.56 -4.92 -13.32
CA GLY A 79 29.92 -4.39 -13.34
C GLY A 79 30.32 -3.77 -14.67
N LYS A 80 29.52 -3.95 -15.74
CA LYS A 80 29.86 -3.46 -17.08
C LYS A 80 29.28 -2.06 -17.28
N THR A 81 30.15 -1.13 -17.66
CA THR A 81 29.78 0.19 -18.18
C THR A 81 29.98 0.21 -19.68
N ILE A 82 29.13 0.94 -20.38
CA ILE A 82 29.28 1.26 -21.80
C ILE A 82 29.30 2.76 -21.97
N GLU A 83 30.08 3.21 -22.94
CA GLU A 83 30.08 4.59 -23.38
C GLU A 83 28.90 4.80 -24.33
N VAL A 84 27.96 5.64 -23.92
CA VAL A 84 26.84 6.05 -24.76
C VAL A 84 27.13 7.47 -25.21
N THR A 85 27.30 7.64 -26.52
CA THR A 85 27.38 8.96 -27.16
C THR A 85 25.98 9.39 -27.55
N ASP A 86 25.54 10.53 -27.01
CA ASP A 86 24.23 11.08 -27.36
C ASP A 86 24.24 11.72 -28.76
N ALA A 87 23.05 12.12 -29.24
CA ALA A 87 22.89 12.78 -30.53
C ALA A 87 23.60 14.16 -30.63
N ARG A 88 24.15 14.67 -29.53
CA ARG A 88 24.93 15.93 -29.46
C ARG A 88 26.44 15.66 -29.46
N GLY A 89 26.86 14.40 -29.44
CA GLY A 89 28.26 14.00 -29.41
C GLY A 89 28.84 13.90 -28.00
N ASP A 90 28.02 14.07 -26.95
CA ASP A 90 28.47 13.93 -25.57
C ASP A 90 28.52 12.45 -25.19
N THR A 91 29.72 11.99 -24.80
CA THR A 91 29.94 10.59 -24.41
C THR A 91 29.86 10.46 -22.90
N ARG A 92 29.07 9.49 -22.41
CA ARG A 92 28.88 9.24 -20.98
C ARG A 92 28.95 7.74 -20.70
N GLU A 93 29.63 7.37 -19.62
CA GLU A 93 29.57 6.00 -19.13
C GLU A 93 28.21 5.74 -18.48
N MET A 94 27.53 4.70 -18.94
CA MET A 94 26.27 4.22 -18.39
C MET A 94 26.43 2.75 -17.98
N GLN A 95 25.87 2.40 -16.82
CA GLN A 95 25.81 1.00 -16.40
C GLN A 95 24.87 0.23 -17.33
N VAL A 96 25.32 -0.93 -17.78
CA VAL A 96 24.61 -1.78 -18.75
C VAL A 96 23.43 -2.51 -18.11
N ALA A 97 23.52 -2.84 -16.82
CA ALA A 97 22.49 -3.58 -16.12
C ALA A 97 22.34 -3.15 -14.66
N GLN A 98 21.10 -2.88 -14.25
CA GLN A 98 20.77 -2.64 -12.85
C GLN A 98 20.23 -3.93 -12.22
N LEU A 99 20.95 -4.50 -11.25
CA LEU A 99 20.46 -5.64 -10.48
C LEU A 99 19.42 -5.16 -9.46
N SER A 100 18.18 -5.63 -9.64
CA SER A 100 17.09 -5.46 -8.67
C SER A 100 16.73 -6.83 -8.11
N TYR A 101 16.80 -6.98 -6.79
CA TYR A 101 16.41 -8.21 -6.11
C TYR A 101 15.04 -8.01 -5.45
N THR A 102 14.06 -8.81 -5.86
CA THR A 102 12.74 -8.84 -5.22
C THR A 102 12.71 -9.99 -4.21
N TYR A 103 12.47 -9.65 -2.95
CA TYR A 103 12.28 -10.63 -1.87
C TYR A 103 10.81 -10.65 -1.46
N VAL A 104 10.20 -11.83 -1.50
CA VAL A 104 8.82 -12.04 -1.06
C VAL A 104 8.83 -12.65 0.34
N PHE A 105 8.14 -12.00 1.27
CA PHE A 105 8.04 -12.46 2.65
C PHE A 105 6.61 -12.92 2.96
N ASP A 106 6.50 -14.02 3.70
CA ASP A 106 5.21 -14.61 4.11
C ASP A 106 4.48 -13.76 5.17
N GLY A 107 5.18 -12.83 5.82
CA GLY A 107 4.58 -11.98 6.85
C GLY A 107 5.39 -10.73 7.21
N LYS A 108 4.70 -9.78 7.85
CA LYS A 108 5.27 -8.48 8.23
C LYS A 108 6.46 -8.63 9.19
N ALA A 109 6.42 -9.60 10.11
CA ALA A 109 7.49 -9.81 11.08
C ALA A 109 8.81 -10.22 10.40
N GLN A 110 8.74 -11.00 9.33
CA GLN A 110 9.90 -11.42 8.53
C GLN A 110 10.46 -10.24 7.73
N TYR A 111 9.58 -9.42 7.15
CA TYR A 111 9.97 -8.16 6.49
C TYR A 111 10.67 -7.20 7.47
N ASP A 112 10.10 -6.95 8.64
CA ASP A 112 10.66 -6.01 9.63
C ASP A 112 12.06 -6.45 10.10
N ARG A 113 12.28 -7.77 10.23
CA ARG A 113 13.61 -8.34 10.53
C ARG A 113 14.58 -8.14 9.37
N PHE A 114 14.17 -8.44 8.14
CA PHE A 114 14.99 -8.24 6.95
C PHE A 114 15.40 -6.78 6.77
N VAL A 115 14.47 -5.83 6.93
CA VAL A 115 14.77 -4.39 6.84
C VAL A 115 15.80 -3.98 7.90
N LYS A 116 15.67 -4.49 9.13
CA LYS A 116 16.60 -4.20 10.22
C LYS A 116 18.01 -4.74 9.90
N ASP A 117 18.10 -5.96 9.37
CA ASP A 117 19.36 -6.60 9.04
C ASP A 117 20.04 -5.90 7.85
N VAL A 118 19.30 -5.57 6.79
CA VAL A 118 19.89 -4.93 5.60
C VAL A 118 20.27 -3.46 5.85
N ARG A 119 19.55 -2.72 6.70
CA ARG A 119 19.93 -1.34 7.07
C ARG A 119 21.25 -1.25 7.83
N THR A 120 21.77 -2.35 8.39
CA THR A 120 23.11 -2.34 9.01
C THR A 120 24.25 -2.43 8.00
N ALA A 121 23.94 -2.65 6.71
CA ALA A 121 24.88 -2.55 5.61
C ALA A 121 24.66 -1.22 4.87
N ASP A 122 25.45 -0.20 5.20
CA ASP A 122 25.38 1.19 4.68
C ASP A 122 25.55 1.35 3.14
N ALA A 123 25.58 0.25 2.37
CA ALA A 123 25.91 0.25 0.94
C ALA A 123 24.75 -0.11 -0.02
N TYR A 124 23.53 -0.36 0.47
CA TYR A 124 22.41 -0.82 -0.36
C TYR A 124 21.14 0.02 -0.21
N THR A 125 20.67 0.59 -1.32
CA THR A 125 19.35 1.23 -1.39
C THR A 125 18.27 0.16 -1.52
N VAL A 126 17.72 -0.30 -0.40
CA VAL A 126 16.55 -1.18 -0.41
C VAL A 126 15.30 -0.34 -0.68
N SER A 127 14.75 -0.47 -1.88
CA SER A 127 13.43 0.08 -2.23
C SER A 127 12.46 -1.08 -2.41
N SER A 128 11.40 -1.12 -1.61
CA SER A 128 10.36 -2.15 -1.69
C SER A 128 9.18 -1.66 -2.50
N ALA A 129 9.02 -2.19 -3.71
CA ALA A 129 7.92 -1.86 -4.62
C ALA A 129 6.52 -2.23 -4.08
N ASP A 130 6.42 -3.18 -3.14
CA ASP A 130 5.13 -3.62 -2.58
C ASP A 130 4.75 -2.92 -1.27
N VAL A 131 5.72 -2.61 -0.41
CA VAL A 131 5.43 -2.14 0.96
C VAL A 131 5.06 -0.66 0.98
N GLN A 132 5.65 0.16 0.11
CA GLN A 132 5.32 1.58 0.03
C GLN A 132 3.86 1.85 -0.40
N PRO A 133 3.32 1.24 -1.47
CA PRO A 133 1.91 1.40 -1.82
C PRO A 133 0.95 0.71 -0.84
N TYR A 134 1.34 -0.41 -0.21
CA TYR A 134 0.54 -1.06 0.82
C TYR A 134 0.45 -0.23 2.12
N GLU A 135 1.57 0.27 2.65
CA GLU A 135 1.58 1.21 3.78
C GLU A 135 0.82 2.50 3.43
N ALA A 136 1.00 3.04 2.22
CA ALA A 136 0.24 4.22 1.76
C ALA A 136 -1.26 3.95 1.65
N SER A 137 -1.69 2.74 1.31
CA SER A 137 -3.11 2.31 1.30
C SER A 137 -3.66 2.12 2.72
N LEU A 138 -2.81 1.72 3.67
CA LEU A 138 -3.18 1.62 5.08
C LEU A 138 -3.31 2.97 5.78
N VAL A 139 -2.70 4.06 5.26
CA VAL A 139 -2.82 5.41 5.84
C VAL A 139 -4.28 5.91 5.82
N PRO A 140 -5.03 5.87 4.69
CA PRO A 140 -6.44 6.19 4.65
C PRO A 140 -7.28 5.33 5.62
N LEU A 141 -7.03 4.02 5.69
CA LEU A 141 -7.75 3.11 6.57
C LEU A 141 -7.48 3.40 8.05
N ASN A 142 -6.22 3.66 8.42
CA ASN A 142 -5.84 3.96 9.79
C ASN A 142 -6.39 5.32 10.24
N ASN A 143 -6.41 6.30 9.34
CA ASN A 143 -7.05 7.60 9.60
C ASN A 143 -8.58 7.45 9.76
N LEU A 144 -9.22 6.61 8.93
CA LEU A 144 -10.64 6.30 9.06
C LEU A 144 -10.95 5.57 10.38
N ALA A 145 -10.13 4.59 10.77
CA ALA A 145 -10.28 3.87 12.03
C ALA A 145 -10.10 4.78 13.25
N LYS A 146 -9.11 5.69 13.23
CA LYS A 146 -8.92 6.69 14.28
C LYS A 146 -10.07 7.68 14.34
N PHE A 147 -10.59 8.11 13.20
CA PHE A 147 -11.77 8.98 13.12
C PHE A 147 -13.01 8.30 13.72
N ALA A 148 -13.30 7.07 13.28
CA ALA A 148 -14.42 6.27 13.78
C ALA A 148 -14.32 6.02 15.29
N LYS A 149 -13.13 5.69 15.80
CA LYS A 149 -12.90 5.50 17.25
C LYS A 149 -13.12 6.79 18.04
N THR A 150 -12.64 7.92 17.52
CA THR A 150 -12.81 9.23 18.17
C THR A 150 -14.28 9.62 18.22
N LEU A 151 -15.00 9.45 17.11
CA LEU A 151 -16.44 9.70 17.02
C LEU A 151 -17.22 8.83 18.00
N LEU A 152 -16.91 7.53 18.07
CA LEU A 152 -17.56 6.60 19.00
C LEU A 152 -17.41 7.06 20.47
N VAL A 153 -16.20 7.46 20.88
CA VAL A 153 -15.94 7.94 22.25
C VAL A 153 -16.72 9.23 22.54
N VAL A 154 -16.77 10.16 21.59
CA VAL A 154 -17.53 11.41 21.74
C VAL A 154 -19.03 11.14 21.89
N VAL A 155 -19.60 10.28 21.05
CA VAL A 155 -21.04 9.93 21.11
C VAL A 155 -21.37 9.24 22.42
N LEU A 156 -20.53 8.30 22.89
CA LEU A 156 -20.71 7.65 24.19
C LEU A 156 -20.70 8.67 25.34
N TYR A 157 -19.78 9.64 25.29
CA TYR A 157 -19.69 10.67 26.33
C TYR A 157 -20.94 11.55 26.35
N VAL A 158 -21.38 12.04 25.19
CA VAL A 158 -22.61 12.86 25.09
C VAL A 158 -23.83 12.06 25.53
N GLY A 159 -23.94 10.80 25.11
CA GLY A 159 -25.02 9.90 25.53
C GLY A 159 -25.07 9.69 27.04
N ALA A 160 -23.90 9.51 27.68
CA ALA A 160 -23.80 9.38 29.12
C ALA A 160 -24.26 10.65 29.84
N VAL A 161 -23.87 11.84 29.36
CA VAL A 161 -24.31 13.13 29.94
C VAL A 161 -25.82 13.29 29.84
N VAL A 162 -26.41 13.00 28.68
CA VAL A 162 -27.88 13.07 28.49
C VAL A 162 -28.60 12.10 29.42
N LEU A 163 -28.11 10.86 29.55
CA LEU A 163 -28.68 9.88 30.49
C LEU A 163 -28.64 10.37 31.94
N VAL A 164 -27.53 10.97 32.36
CA VAL A 164 -27.42 11.56 33.71
C VAL A 164 -28.45 12.66 33.91
N VAL A 165 -28.58 13.58 32.95
CA VAL A 165 -29.56 14.67 33.00
C VAL A 165 -30.99 14.14 33.09
N LEU A 166 -31.37 13.19 32.22
CA LEU A 166 -32.70 12.57 32.25
C LEU A 166 -32.97 11.86 33.58
N THR A 167 -31.98 11.16 34.12
CA THR A 167 -32.09 10.48 35.43
C THR A 167 -32.34 11.49 36.55
N VAL A 168 -31.63 12.63 36.55
CA VAL A 168 -31.83 13.71 37.54
C VAL A 168 -33.22 14.34 37.41
N PHE A 169 -33.70 14.60 36.20
CA PHE A 169 -35.06 15.13 35.97
C PHE A 169 -36.14 14.16 36.45
N ASN A 170 -36.02 12.87 36.11
CA ASN A 170 -36.97 11.83 36.54
C ASN A 170 -37.05 11.72 38.07
N ILE A 171 -35.90 11.81 38.76
CA ILE A 171 -35.85 11.83 40.22
C ILE A 171 -36.51 13.11 40.78
N ARG A 172 -36.31 14.28 40.15
CA ARG A 172 -36.93 15.53 40.62
C ARG A 172 -38.45 15.52 40.50
N GLU A 173 -39.00 15.00 39.43
CA GLU A 173 -40.46 14.88 39.28
C GLU A 173 -41.06 14.02 40.40
N ARG A 174 -40.38 12.93 40.78
CA ARG A 174 -40.79 12.05 41.88
C ARG A 174 -40.57 12.63 43.29
N LYS A 175 -39.77 13.70 43.46
CA LYS A 175 -39.63 14.36 44.77
C LYS A 175 -40.89 15.11 45.19
N TYR A 176 -41.72 15.56 44.25
CA TYR A 176 -43.02 16.16 44.59
C TYR A 176 -43.96 15.13 45.23
N GLU A 177 -43.97 13.90 44.71
CA GLU A 177 -44.78 12.80 45.28
C GLU A 177 -44.23 12.34 46.64
N ILE A 178 -42.91 12.19 46.77
CA ILE A 178 -42.27 11.78 48.04
C ILE A 178 -42.40 12.87 49.11
N GLY A 179 -42.33 14.16 48.74
CA GLY A 179 -42.53 15.29 49.65
C GLY A 179 -43.96 15.38 50.19
N VAL A 180 -44.97 15.18 49.32
CA VAL A 180 -46.38 15.12 49.71
C VAL A 180 -46.66 13.91 50.61
N LEU A 181 -46.15 12.73 50.27
CA LEU A 181 -46.32 11.52 51.08
C LEU A 181 -45.67 11.64 52.47
N THR A 182 -44.52 12.31 52.58
CA THR A 182 -43.86 12.55 53.87
C THR A 182 -44.65 13.56 54.72
N ALA A 183 -45.25 14.57 54.10
CA ALA A 183 -46.11 15.52 54.79
C ALA A 183 -47.40 14.86 55.31
N ILE A 184 -48.05 14.02 54.49
CA ILE A 184 -49.24 13.25 54.89
C ILE A 184 -48.92 12.26 56.02
N TRP A 185 -47.77 11.56 55.95
CA TRP A 185 -47.35 10.63 57.00
C TRP A 185 -47.08 11.34 58.33
N ARG A 186 -46.42 12.51 58.30
CA ARG A 186 -46.22 13.35 59.51
C ARG A 186 -47.54 13.83 60.10
N GLN A 187 -48.52 14.19 59.28
CA GLN A 187 -49.84 14.61 59.77
C GLN A 187 -50.62 13.45 60.42
N SER A 188 -50.58 12.25 59.80
CA SER A 188 -51.20 11.02 60.32
C SER A 188 -50.64 10.59 61.69
N THR A 189 -49.33 10.64 61.86
CA THR A 189 -48.69 10.33 63.16
C THR A 189 -49.00 11.39 64.21
N ALA A 190 -49.06 12.68 63.84
CA ALA A 190 -49.44 13.75 64.76
C ALA A 190 -50.91 13.63 65.24
N THR A 191 -51.85 13.28 64.36
CA THR A 191 -53.25 13.07 64.74
C THR A 191 -53.47 11.78 65.52
N GLY A 192 -52.71 10.71 65.23
CA GLY A 192 -52.73 9.46 66.02
C GLY A 192 -52.20 9.63 67.45
N THR A 193 -51.18 10.50 67.63
CA THR A 193 -50.61 10.78 68.96
C THR A 193 -51.53 11.70 69.80
N ALA A 194 -52.26 12.62 69.15
CA ALA A 194 -53.25 13.46 69.83
C ALA A 194 -54.49 12.67 70.32
N ALA A 195 -54.95 11.67 69.56
CA ALA A 195 -56.10 10.84 69.95
C ALA A 195 -55.78 9.82 71.06
N ALA A 196 -54.52 9.41 71.22
CA ALA A 196 -54.09 8.50 72.28
C ALA A 196 -53.88 9.18 73.65
N THR A 197 -53.96 10.51 73.72
CA THR A 197 -53.72 11.30 74.95
C THR A 197 -55.02 11.83 75.57
N SER A 198 -56.20 11.48 75.02
CA SER A 198 -57.52 11.93 75.50
C SER A 198 -58.48 10.80 75.90
N VAL A 199 -57.97 9.69 76.43
CA VAL A 199 -58.75 8.64 77.11
C VAL A 199 -58.23 8.45 78.52
#